data_AF-A0A509LLD1-F1
#
_entry.id   AF-A0A509LLD1-F1
#
_cell.length_a   1.000
_cell.length_b   1.000
_cell.length_c   1.000
_cell.angle_alpha   90.00
_cell.angle_beta   90.00
_cell.angle_gamma   90.00
#
_symmetry.space_group_name_H-M   'P 1'
#
loop_
_entity.id
_entity.type
_entity.pdbx_description
1 polymer ?
#
loop_
_entity_poly.entity_id
_entity_poly.type
_entity_poly.pdbx_seq_one_letter_code
_entity_poly.pdbx_strand_id
1 'polypeptide(L)'
;MVKDTPQSTTGRIYRKIKDLLIQSRSRAFQVVNTQMVTCYWNIGRLIVEEEQSGTKRAVYGKGLLVELAKKLSGEFGKGFDASRLRNMRLFYKGYPNCDALSHNLSWTHYRILLRVENHDARAFYEAETINARWSTRELERQIASLLFDRLPRSFVLIDLKVGELKHQDIGQMQMYVNYYQRDLTESDENPPIGIILCSDKSDAVVRYTLPEDNNQIFASRYKLYLPTEEELATEIQKERRFIEMEKRLSDEEENSK
;
A
#
# COMPACT_ATOMS: atom_id res chain seq x y z
N MET A 1 35.86 -40.83 16.48
CA MET A 1 35.17 -40.23 17.66
C MET A 1 35.57 -38.77 17.75
N VAL A 2 34.80 -37.88 17.12
CA VAL A 2 34.96 -36.43 17.25
C VAL A 2 33.96 -36.00 18.31
N LYS A 3 34.43 -35.60 19.49
CA LYS A 3 33.57 -35.10 20.56
C LYS A 3 33.08 -33.71 20.16
N ASP A 4 31.77 -33.58 19.99
CA ASP A 4 31.09 -32.28 19.92
C ASP A 4 31.42 -31.45 21.16
N THR A 5 32.14 -30.35 20.95
CA THR A 5 32.44 -29.38 22.01
C THR A 5 31.15 -28.65 22.38
N PRO A 6 30.66 -28.71 23.64
CA PRO A 6 29.45 -28.01 24.02
C PRO A 6 29.70 -26.49 23.89
N GLN A 7 28.86 -25.80 23.12
CA GLN A 7 28.84 -24.33 23.05
C GLN A 7 29.00 -23.76 24.46
N SER A 8 30.11 -23.05 24.68
CA SER A 8 30.55 -22.59 26.01
C SER A 8 29.39 -21.99 26.80
N THR A 9 29.19 -22.48 28.04
CA THR A 9 28.14 -22.02 28.96
C THR A 9 28.14 -20.50 29.09
N THR A 10 29.32 -19.88 29.09
CA THR A 10 29.52 -18.43 29.07
C THR A 10 28.94 -17.78 27.81
N GLY A 11 29.14 -18.35 26.63
CA GLY A 11 28.55 -17.86 25.37
C GLY A 11 27.03 -17.99 25.31
N ARG A 12 26.44 -18.98 25.98
CA ARG A 12 24.98 -19.11 26.13
C ARG A 12 24.42 -18.05 27.09
N ILE A 13 25.07 -17.84 28.24
CA ILE A 13 24.65 -16.83 29.23
C ILE A 13 24.80 -15.42 28.66
N TYR A 14 25.93 -15.12 28.00
CA TYR A 14 26.15 -13.84 27.33
C TYR A 14 25.04 -13.49 26.34
N ARG A 15 24.64 -14.44 25.48
CA ARG A 15 23.52 -14.25 24.54
C ARG A 15 22.22 -13.92 25.27
N LYS A 16 21.88 -14.67 26.32
CA LYS A 16 20.67 -14.39 27.12
C LYS A 16 20.68 -12.99 27.75
N ILE A 17 21.81 -12.57 28.31
CA ILE A 17 21.95 -11.22 28.91
C ILE A 17 21.82 -10.16 27.81
N LYS A 18 22.50 -10.35 26.67
CA LYS A 18 22.41 -9.45 25.51
C LYS A 18 20.98 -9.32 25.02
N ASP A 19 20.27 -10.43 24.87
CA ASP A 19 18.88 -10.44 24.42
C ASP A 19 17.96 -9.74 25.41
N LEU A 20 18.16 -9.96 26.72
CA LEU A 20 17.39 -9.27 27.78
C LEU A 20 17.61 -7.75 27.72
N LEU A 21 18.85 -7.29 27.52
CA LEU A 21 19.17 -5.87 27.38
C LEU A 21 18.54 -5.26 26.12
N ILE A 22 18.61 -5.98 24.99
CA ILE A 22 18.00 -5.54 23.73
C ILE A 22 16.47 -5.43 23.88
N GLN A 23 15.83 -6.45 24.46
CA GLN A 23 14.38 -6.46 24.70
C GLN A 23 13.95 -5.33 25.63
N SER A 24 14.69 -5.10 26.71
CA SER A 24 14.39 -4.04 27.69
C SER A 24 14.47 -2.65 27.04
N ARG A 25 15.52 -2.41 26.26
CA ARG A 25 15.66 -1.16 25.49
C ARG A 25 14.54 -1.00 24.47
N SER A 26 14.25 -2.05 23.69
CA SER A 26 13.17 -2.03 22.69
C SER A 26 11.82 -1.69 23.33
N ARG A 27 11.49 -2.31 24.46
CA ARG A 27 10.25 -2.05 25.21
C ARG A 27 10.18 -0.62 25.72
N ALA A 28 11.28 -0.09 26.27
CA ALA A 28 11.34 1.30 26.70
C ALA A 28 11.09 2.26 25.52
N PHE A 29 11.72 2.02 24.37
CA PHE A 29 11.49 2.82 23.17
C PHE A 29 10.04 2.74 22.67
N GLN A 30 9.42 1.56 22.68
CA GLN A 30 8.02 1.40 22.29
C GLN A 30 7.08 2.20 23.20
N VAL A 31 7.23 2.08 24.52
CA VAL A 31 6.42 2.83 25.49
C VAL A 31 6.58 4.33 25.28
N VAL A 32 7.80 4.81 25.13
CA VAL A 32 8.06 6.23 24.83
C VAL A 32 7.38 6.64 23.53
N ASN A 33 7.53 5.86 22.45
CA ASN A 33 6.90 6.17 21.16
C ASN A 33 5.38 6.29 21.26
N THR A 34 4.73 5.33 21.92
CA THR A 34 3.27 5.33 22.11
C THR A 34 2.80 6.57 22.90
N GLN A 35 3.49 6.90 23.99
CA GLN A 35 3.18 8.09 24.78
C GLN A 35 3.39 9.38 23.98
N MET A 36 4.45 9.44 23.17
CA MET A 36 4.72 10.59 22.32
C MET A 36 3.64 10.77 21.24
N VAL A 37 3.20 9.69 20.58
CA VAL A 37 2.11 9.75 19.60
C VAL A 37 0.83 10.27 20.24
N THR A 38 0.46 9.74 21.40
CA THR A 38 -0.73 10.16 22.16
C THR A 38 -0.63 11.62 22.59
N CYS A 39 0.54 12.05 23.10
CA CYS A 39 0.79 13.43 23.49
C CYS A 39 0.64 14.39 22.30
N TYR A 40 1.26 14.06 21.17
CA TYR A 40 1.19 14.88 19.96
C TYR A 40 -0.21 14.93 19.35
N TRP A 41 -0.98 13.85 19.44
CA TRP A 41 -2.39 13.85 19.08
C TRP A 41 -3.20 14.80 19.95
N ASN A 42 -3.02 14.73 21.28
CA ASN A 42 -3.71 15.61 22.23
C ASN A 42 -3.34 17.09 22.05
N ILE A 43 -2.07 17.40 21.76
CA ILE A 43 -1.65 18.77 21.41
C ILE A 43 -2.40 19.23 20.16
N GLY A 44 -2.49 18.37 19.14
CA GLY A 44 -3.28 18.62 17.94
C GLY A 44 -4.75 18.92 18.23
N ARG A 45 -5.38 18.12 19.10
CA ARG A 45 -6.76 18.31 19.56
C ARG A 45 -6.95 19.67 20.21
N LEU A 46 -6.11 20.01 21.21
CA LEU A 46 -6.17 21.29 21.92
C LEU A 46 -6.06 22.49 20.97
N ILE A 47 -5.16 22.42 19.99
CA ILE A 47 -5.01 23.47 18.97
C ILE A 47 -6.30 23.63 18.16
N VAL A 48 -6.92 22.53 17.72
CA VAL A 48 -8.12 22.59 16.87
C VAL A 48 -9.35 23.04 17.65
N GLU A 49 -9.52 22.58 18.90
CA GLU A 49 -10.63 22.99 19.78
C GLU A 49 -10.56 24.50 20.10
N GLU A 50 -9.36 25.03 20.36
CA GLU A 50 -9.14 26.46 20.58
C GLU A 50 -9.44 27.28 19.31
N GLU A 51 -9.00 26.80 18.14
CA GLU A 51 -9.30 27.44 16.85
C GLU A 51 -10.82 27.47 16.53
N GLN A 52 -11.58 26.48 17.00
CA GLN A 52 -13.03 26.38 16.79
C GLN A 52 -13.84 27.23 17.77
N SER A 53 -13.32 27.42 18.99
CA SER A 53 -13.94 28.24 20.05
C SER A 53 -13.74 29.75 19.82
N GLY A 54 -12.69 30.14 19.10
CA GLY A 54 -12.47 31.51 18.65
C GLY A 54 -13.33 31.88 17.43
N THR A 55 -13.99 33.04 17.45
CA THR A 55 -14.75 33.58 16.30
C THR A 55 -13.96 33.48 14.98
N LYS A 56 -14.48 32.70 14.02
CA LYS A 56 -14.00 32.46 12.65
C LYS A 56 -13.08 33.57 12.07
N ARG A 57 -11.77 33.48 12.27
CA ARG A 57 -10.77 34.17 11.42
C ARG A 57 -9.53 33.31 11.25
N ALA A 58 -9.24 32.93 10.00
CA ALA A 58 -8.01 32.24 9.59
C ALA A 58 -6.71 32.97 9.98
N VAL A 59 -6.80 34.24 10.39
CA VAL A 59 -5.71 35.05 10.93
C VAL A 59 -5.29 34.59 12.33
N TYR A 60 -6.23 34.09 13.14
CA TYR A 60 -5.97 33.67 14.52
C TYR A 60 -5.09 32.40 14.59
N GLY A 61 -5.38 31.39 13.77
CA GLY A 61 -4.62 30.13 13.75
C GLY A 61 -3.15 30.29 13.32
N LYS A 62 -2.83 31.22 12.41
CA LYS A 62 -1.43 31.47 12.01
C LYS A 62 -0.63 32.16 13.12
N GLY A 63 -1.27 33.06 13.88
CA GLY A 63 -0.66 33.74 15.04
C GLY A 63 -0.50 32.82 16.25
N LEU A 64 -1.52 32.02 16.56
CA LEU A 64 -1.55 31.08 17.68
C LEU A 64 -0.36 30.10 17.63
N LEU A 65 -0.14 29.46 16.48
CA LEU A 65 0.95 28.49 16.35
C LEU A 65 2.34 29.11 16.50
N VAL A 66 2.52 30.36 16.07
CA VAL A 66 3.79 31.08 16.23
C VAL A 66 4.03 31.44 17.69
N GLU A 67 2.99 31.90 18.39
CA GLU A 67 3.06 32.22 19.81
C GLU A 67 3.33 30.97 20.66
N LEU A 68 2.56 29.90 20.44
CA LEU A 68 2.76 28.61 21.10
C LEU A 68 4.17 28.08 20.85
N ALA A 69 4.65 28.15 19.61
CA ALA A 69 6.01 27.71 19.29
C ALA A 69 7.08 28.49 20.06
N LYS A 70 6.91 29.80 20.19
CA LYS A 70 7.84 30.66 20.96
C LYS A 70 7.86 30.29 22.44
N LYS A 71 6.69 30.14 23.08
CA LYS A 71 6.58 29.80 24.50
C LYS A 71 7.11 28.38 24.78
N LEU A 72 6.61 27.39 24.04
CA LEU A 72 6.98 25.99 24.23
C LEU A 72 8.44 25.72 23.91
N SER A 73 9.02 26.36 22.89
CA SER A 73 10.45 26.24 22.61
C SER A 73 11.32 26.88 23.70
N GLY A 74 10.81 27.91 24.40
CA GLY A 74 11.48 28.53 25.54
C GLY A 74 11.50 27.62 26.79
N GLU A 75 10.39 26.92 27.06
CA GLU A 75 10.25 26.07 28.24
C GLU A 75 10.79 24.64 28.05
N PHE A 76 10.51 24.02 26.90
CA PHE A 76 10.80 22.61 26.63
C PHE A 76 11.94 22.40 25.62
N GLY A 77 12.47 23.49 25.04
CA GLY A 77 13.60 23.44 24.12
C GLY A 77 13.27 22.93 22.73
N LYS A 78 14.22 22.21 22.12
CA LYS A 78 14.11 21.77 20.73
C LYS A 78 12.96 20.78 20.57
N GLY A 79 11.99 21.14 19.73
CA GLY A 79 10.94 20.21 19.30
C GLY A 79 9.54 20.77 19.25
N PHE A 80 9.36 22.05 19.57
CA PHE A 80 8.08 22.75 19.54
C PHE A 80 8.10 23.95 18.60
N ASP A 81 8.65 23.78 17.39
CA ASP A 81 8.56 24.81 16.35
C ASP A 81 7.16 24.87 15.72
N ALA A 82 6.86 25.99 15.05
CA ALA A 82 5.55 26.19 14.44
C ALA A 82 5.21 25.14 13.37
N SER A 83 6.22 24.55 12.70
CA SER A 83 6.00 23.50 11.71
C SER A 83 5.58 22.19 12.37
N ARG A 84 6.18 21.83 13.51
CA ARG A 84 5.79 20.66 14.29
C ARG A 84 4.39 20.80 14.88
N LEU A 85 4.04 21.97 15.41
CA LEU A 85 2.67 22.22 15.89
C LEU A 85 1.65 22.15 14.75
N ARG A 86 1.99 22.62 13.54
CA ARG A 86 1.15 22.38 12.34
C ARG A 86 0.97 20.90 12.05
N ASN A 87 2.03 20.09 12.13
CA ASN A 87 1.93 18.65 11.93
C ASN A 87 1.05 17.98 12.99
N MET A 88 1.15 18.38 14.27
CA MET A 88 0.28 17.86 15.34
C MET A 88 -1.18 18.23 15.11
N ARG A 89 -1.45 19.48 14.70
CA ARG A 89 -2.77 19.93 14.28
C ARG A 89 -3.32 19.13 13.10
N LEU A 90 -2.52 18.89 12.07
CA LEU A 90 -2.89 18.05 10.92
C LEU A 90 -3.11 16.60 11.34
N PHE A 91 -2.33 16.10 12.29
CA PHE A 91 -2.46 14.75 12.81
C PHE A 91 -3.83 14.50 13.42
N TYR A 92 -4.28 15.40 14.31
CA TYR A 92 -5.64 15.30 14.88
C TYR A 92 -6.73 15.36 13.81
N LYS A 93 -6.60 16.26 12.83
CA LYS A 93 -7.57 16.37 11.73
C LYS A 93 -7.59 15.14 10.83
N GLY A 94 -6.44 14.54 10.57
CA GLY A 94 -6.29 13.36 9.72
C GLY A 94 -6.63 12.05 10.42
N TYR A 95 -6.52 12.01 11.76
CA TYR A 95 -6.83 10.85 12.59
C TYR A 95 -7.70 11.29 13.77
N PRO A 96 -9.01 11.54 13.59
CA PRO A 96 -9.87 12.08 14.64
C PRO A 96 -10.10 11.14 15.83
N ASN A 97 -9.85 9.84 15.66
CA ASN A 97 -9.98 8.84 16.72
C ASN A 97 -8.60 8.44 17.24
N CYS A 98 -8.26 8.86 18.46
CA CYS A 98 -6.99 8.49 19.09
C CYS A 98 -6.89 6.99 19.39
N ASP A 99 -8.01 6.33 19.70
CA ASP A 99 -8.03 4.92 20.08
C ASP A 99 -7.79 4.00 18.86
N ALA A 100 -7.98 4.52 17.66
CA ALA A 100 -7.66 3.83 16.41
C ALA A 100 -6.16 3.88 16.05
N LEU A 101 -5.34 4.67 16.77
CA LEU A 101 -3.92 4.80 16.47
C LEU A 101 -3.15 3.55 16.90
N SER A 102 -2.33 3.04 15.98
CA SER A 102 -1.50 1.86 16.21
C SER A 102 -0.31 2.16 17.13
N HIS A 103 -0.17 1.36 18.19
CA HIS A 103 1.01 1.39 19.07
C HIS A 103 2.30 0.93 18.38
N ASN A 104 2.20 0.29 17.22
CA ASN A 104 3.35 -0.16 16.44
C ASN A 104 3.96 0.96 15.59
N LEU A 105 3.27 2.10 15.45
CA LEU A 105 3.71 3.22 14.65
C LEU A 105 4.22 4.36 15.53
N SER A 106 5.39 4.87 15.17
CA SER A 106 5.95 6.06 15.82
C SER A 106 5.43 7.34 15.19
N TRP A 107 5.58 8.47 15.88
CA TRP A 107 5.26 9.80 15.36
C TRP A 107 5.84 10.07 13.97
N THR A 108 7.06 9.58 13.69
CA THR A 108 7.70 9.76 12.39
C THR A 108 6.96 9.01 11.28
N HIS A 109 6.42 7.81 11.55
CA HIS A 109 5.56 7.10 10.59
C HIS A 109 4.31 7.92 10.29
N TYR A 110 3.60 8.38 11.32
CA TYR A 110 2.42 9.22 11.14
C TYR A 110 2.71 10.51 10.37
N ARG A 111 3.85 11.16 10.62
CA ARG A 111 4.27 12.33 9.83
C ARG A 111 4.48 12.04 8.36
N ILE A 112 4.98 10.86 8.01
CA ILE A 112 5.14 10.43 6.62
C ILE A 112 3.77 10.13 6.01
N LEU A 113 2.93 9.37 6.71
CA LEU A 113 1.56 9.03 6.29
C LEU A 113 0.68 10.28 6.06
N LEU A 114 0.83 11.31 6.88
CA LEU A 114 0.10 12.58 6.73
C LEU A 114 0.43 13.33 5.43
N ARG A 115 1.52 12.99 4.75
CA ARG A 115 1.85 13.56 3.42
C ARG A 115 1.10 12.87 2.28
N VAL A 116 0.55 11.68 2.53
CA VAL A 116 -0.25 10.95 1.54
C VAL A 116 -1.67 11.54 1.56
N GLU A 117 -2.06 12.22 0.47
CA GLU A 117 -3.35 12.91 0.39
C GLU A 117 -4.53 11.94 0.28
N ASN A 118 -4.39 10.91 -0.56
CA ASN A 118 -5.40 9.86 -0.74
C ASN A 118 -5.55 9.06 0.57
N HIS A 119 -6.78 9.01 1.09
CA HIS A 119 -7.11 8.35 2.34
C HIS A 119 -6.92 6.83 2.25
N ASP A 120 -7.33 6.20 1.15
CA ASP A 120 -7.25 4.75 0.95
C ASP A 120 -5.80 4.32 0.80
N ALA A 121 -5.01 5.09 0.04
CA ALA A 121 -3.57 4.88 -0.05
C ALA A 121 -2.89 5.00 1.32
N ARG A 122 -3.28 5.99 2.13
CA ARG A 122 -2.74 6.19 3.47
C ARG A 122 -3.08 5.01 4.38
N ALA A 123 -4.32 4.54 4.37
CA ALA A 123 -4.77 3.38 5.15
C ALA A 123 -4.03 2.11 4.72
N PHE A 124 -3.85 1.90 3.41
CA PHE A 124 -3.05 0.81 2.87
C PHE A 124 -1.60 0.85 3.38
N TYR A 125 -0.91 1.98 3.26
CA TYR A 125 0.47 2.11 3.74
C TYR A 125 0.57 1.97 5.26
N GLU A 126 -0.44 2.39 6.01
CA GLU A 126 -0.51 2.19 7.46
C GLU A 126 -0.57 0.69 7.80
N ALA A 127 -1.52 -0.03 7.20
CA ALA A 127 -1.71 -1.47 7.40
C ALA A 127 -0.45 -2.25 7.01
N GLU A 128 0.11 -1.99 5.83
CA GLU A 128 1.30 -2.68 5.34
C GLU A 128 2.55 -2.37 6.17
N THR A 129 2.68 -1.13 6.67
CA THR A 129 3.77 -0.79 7.60
C THR A 129 3.70 -1.63 8.88
N ILE A 130 2.50 -1.86 9.41
CA ILE A 130 2.28 -2.66 10.62
C ILE A 130 2.53 -4.15 10.33
N ASN A 131 1.96 -4.66 9.25
CA ASN A 131 2.05 -6.06 8.83
C ASN A 131 3.50 -6.48 8.54
N ALA A 132 4.18 -5.71 7.68
CA ALA A 132 5.55 -6.00 7.25
C ALA A 132 6.61 -5.36 8.15
N ARG A 133 6.21 -4.64 9.21
CA ARG A 133 7.09 -3.96 10.17
C ARG A 133 8.10 -3.03 9.49
N TRP A 134 7.64 -2.24 8.54
CA TRP A 134 8.52 -1.33 7.82
C TRP A 134 9.14 -0.29 8.75
N SER A 135 10.42 -0.01 8.52
CA SER A 135 11.06 1.18 9.08
C SER A 135 10.51 2.43 8.40
N THR A 136 10.70 3.60 9.01
CA THR A 136 10.29 4.88 8.41
C THR A 136 10.90 5.10 7.02
N ARG A 137 12.13 4.63 6.80
CA ARG A 137 12.80 4.69 5.49
C ARG A 137 12.15 3.78 4.46
N GLU A 138 11.74 2.59 4.88
CA GLU A 138 11.08 1.65 3.98
C GLU A 138 9.68 2.15 3.63
N LEU A 139 8.92 2.68 4.60
CA LEU A 139 7.65 3.36 4.33
C LEU A 139 7.81 4.49 3.30
N GLU A 140 8.80 5.38 3.49
CA GLU A 140 9.08 6.45 2.51
C GLU A 140 9.41 5.88 1.12
N ARG A 141 10.19 4.80 1.05
CA ARG A 141 10.53 4.12 -0.20
C ARG A 141 9.31 3.49 -0.88
N GLN A 142 8.42 2.86 -0.12
CA GLN A 142 7.21 2.23 -0.67
C GLN A 142 6.22 3.26 -1.19
N ILE A 143 6.05 4.38 -0.47
CA ILE A 143 5.28 5.54 -0.94
C ILE A 143 5.92 6.12 -2.22
N ALA A 144 7.23 6.38 -2.21
CA ALA A 144 7.93 6.97 -3.35
C ALA A 144 7.88 6.09 -4.60
N SER A 145 7.80 4.78 -4.42
CA SER A 145 7.67 3.85 -5.53
C SER A 145 6.22 3.63 -5.97
N LEU A 146 5.23 4.24 -5.31
CA LEU A 146 3.81 4.10 -5.62
C LEU A 146 3.35 2.63 -5.50
N LEU A 147 3.69 1.97 -4.40
CA LEU A 147 3.28 0.57 -4.19
C LEU A 147 1.76 0.40 -4.26
N PHE A 148 1.01 1.31 -3.64
CA PHE A 148 -0.45 1.30 -3.67
C PHE A 148 -0.99 1.28 -5.11
N ASP A 149 -0.47 2.14 -5.99
CA ASP A 149 -0.94 2.25 -7.37
C ASP A 149 -0.47 1.09 -8.26
N ARG A 150 0.61 0.40 -7.86
CA ARG A 150 1.17 -0.75 -8.61
C ARG A 150 0.53 -2.07 -8.26
N LEU A 151 -0.07 -2.19 -7.07
CA LEU A 151 -0.78 -3.40 -6.69
C LEU A 151 -2.20 -3.30 -7.22
N PRO A 152 -2.59 -4.16 -8.19
CA PRO A 152 -3.98 -4.23 -8.58
C PRO A 152 -4.77 -4.71 -7.36
N ARG A 153 -5.61 -3.85 -6.79
CA ARG A 153 -6.64 -4.25 -5.82
C ARG A 153 -7.79 -4.93 -6.55
N SER A 154 -7.50 -5.97 -7.33
CA SER A 154 -8.50 -6.80 -7.99
C SER A 154 -8.22 -8.27 -7.75
N PHE A 155 -9.28 -9.05 -7.64
CA PHE A 155 -9.18 -10.51 -7.66
C PHE A 155 -8.75 -10.98 -9.05
N VAL A 156 -7.73 -11.82 -9.11
CA VAL A 156 -7.30 -12.48 -10.36
C VAL A 156 -7.66 -13.95 -10.27
N LEU A 157 -8.70 -14.35 -11.01
CA LEU A 157 -9.19 -15.72 -11.12
C LEU A 157 -8.46 -16.41 -12.27
N ILE A 158 -7.75 -17.49 -12.00
CA ILE A 158 -6.98 -18.22 -13.02
C ILE A 158 -7.54 -19.63 -13.17
N ASP A 159 -7.90 -20.02 -14.39
CA ASP A 159 -8.34 -21.38 -14.73
C ASP A 159 -7.42 -21.97 -15.81
N LEU A 160 -7.02 -23.24 -15.65
CA LEU A 160 -6.09 -23.94 -16.52
C LEU A 160 -6.80 -25.07 -17.27
N LYS A 161 -6.77 -25.02 -18.61
CA LYS A 161 -7.42 -25.99 -19.50
C LYS A 161 -6.40 -26.73 -20.35
N VAL A 162 -6.33 -28.04 -20.17
CA VAL A 162 -5.38 -28.92 -20.89
C VAL A 162 -5.71 -29.08 -22.38
N GLY A 163 -6.89 -28.64 -22.82
CA GLY A 163 -7.36 -28.74 -24.20
C GLY A 163 -7.79 -27.40 -24.82
N GLU A 164 -8.39 -27.50 -26.01
CA GLU A 164 -9.00 -26.36 -26.71
C GLU A 164 -10.03 -25.65 -25.83
N LEU A 165 -9.99 -24.32 -25.86
CA LEU A 165 -10.95 -23.47 -25.16
C LEU A 165 -12.38 -23.66 -25.72
N LYS A 166 -13.33 -23.99 -24.84
CA LYS A 166 -14.75 -24.10 -25.19
C LYS A 166 -15.55 -22.90 -24.65
N HIS A 167 -16.66 -22.59 -25.31
CA HIS A 167 -17.62 -21.57 -24.85
C HIS A 167 -18.08 -21.81 -23.39
N GLN A 168 -18.15 -23.08 -22.96
CA GLN A 168 -18.51 -23.45 -21.57
C GLN A 168 -17.49 -22.97 -20.54
N ASP A 169 -16.19 -23.00 -20.88
CA ASP A 169 -15.13 -22.55 -19.97
C ASP A 169 -15.20 -21.04 -19.74
N ILE A 170 -15.51 -20.29 -20.81
CA ILE A 170 -15.74 -18.84 -20.73
C ILE A 170 -16.98 -18.54 -19.87
N GLY A 171 -18.08 -19.28 -20.09
CA GLY A 171 -19.29 -19.13 -19.28
C GLY A 171 -19.05 -19.41 -17.78
N GLN A 172 -18.24 -20.42 -17.46
CA GLN A 172 -17.83 -20.70 -16.07
C GLN A 172 -17.02 -19.54 -15.49
N MET A 173 -16.03 -19.04 -16.23
CA MET A 173 -15.23 -17.91 -15.77
C MET A 173 -16.08 -16.64 -15.58
N GLN A 174 -17.03 -16.38 -16.47
CA GLN A 174 -17.95 -15.25 -16.34
C GLN A 174 -18.81 -15.35 -15.08
N MET A 175 -19.27 -16.55 -14.74
CA MET A 175 -19.99 -16.78 -13.49
C MET A 175 -19.11 -16.47 -12.27
N TYR A 176 -17.85 -16.93 -12.27
CA TYR A 176 -16.91 -16.64 -11.18
C TYR A 176 -16.59 -15.16 -11.05
N VAL A 177 -16.26 -14.48 -12.15
CA VAL A 177 -15.98 -13.03 -12.16
C VAL A 177 -17.18 -12.26 -11.61
N ASN A 178 -18.40 -12.59 -12.06
CA ASN A 178 -19.62 -11.94 -11.59
C ASN A 178 -19.91 -12.21 -10.11
N TYR A 179 -19.66 -13.44 -9.65
CA TYR A 179 -19.82 -13.80 -8.23
C TYR A 179 -18.86 -12.99 -7.36
N TYR A 180 -17.57 -12.96 -7.71
CA TYR A 180 -16.58 -12.17 -6.96
C TYR A 180 -16.96 -10.69 -6.96
N GLN A 181 -17.36 -10.14 -8.10
CA GLN A 181 -17.71 -8.73 -8.21
C GLN A 181 -18.94 -8.35 -7.37
N ARG A 182 -19.91 -9.25 -7.21
CA ARG A 182 -21.17 -8.98 -6.48
C ARG A 182 -21.07 -9.24 -4.98
N ASP A 183 -20.34 -10.29 -4.60
CA ASP A 183 -20.41 -10.85 -3.25
C ASP A 183 -19.09 -10.72 -2.47
N LEU A 184 -17.96 -10.43 -3.13
CA LEU A 184 -16.62 -10.41 -2.51
C LEU A 184 -15.83 -9.11 -2.72
N THR A 185 -16.05 -8.40 -3.82
CA THR A 185 -15.33 -7.15 -4.14
C THR A 185 -15.84 -5.99 -3.31
N GLU A 186 -14.94 -5.28 -2.63
CA GLU A 186 -15.28 -4.07 -1.88
C GLU A 186 -15.38 -2.84 -2.79
N SER A 187 -16.00 -1.76 -2.30
CA SER A 187 -16.26 -0.55 -3.10
C SER A 187 -15.00 0.19 -3.57
N ASP A 188 -13.85 -0.08 -2.95
CA ASP A 188 -12.56 0.52 -3.26
C ASP A 188 -11.62 -0.43 -4.02
N GLU A 189 -12.12 -1.62 -4.39
CA GLU A 189 -11.42 -2.61 -5.20
C GLU A 189 -11.78 -2.50 -6.69
N ASN A 190 -10.80 -2.78 -7.54
CA ASN A 190 -10.98 -2.88 -8.98
C ASN A 190 -11.79 -4.14 -9.33
N PRO A 191 -12.53 -4.13 -10.45
CA PRO A 191 -13.30 -5.30 -10.88
C PRO A 191 -12.41 -6.54 -11.02
N PRO A 192 -12.92 -7.75 -10.65
CA PRO A 192 -12.18 -8.99 -10.82
C PRO A 192 -11.79 -9.24 -12.27
N ILE A 193 -10.63 -9.88 -12.44
CA ILE A 193 -10.04 -10.26 -13.72
C ILE A 193 -10.02 -11.78 -13.81
N GLY A 194 -10.65 -12.34 -14.84
CA GLY A 194 -10.61 -13.76 -15.17
C GLY A 194 -9.56 -14.05 -16.24
N ILE A 195 -8.65 -14.99 -15.98
CA ILE A 195 -7.63 -15.44 -16.94
C ILE A 195 -7.82 -16.94 -17.17
N ILE A 196 -8.11 -17.32 -18.40
CA ILE A 196 -8.19 -18.72 -18.83
C ILE A 196 -6.92 -19.06 -19.60
N LEU A 197 -6.13 -19.99 -19.07
CA LEU A 197 -4.92 -20.49 -19.70
C LEU A 197 -5.21 -21.82 -20.38
N CYS A 198 -5.08 -21.89 -21.71
CA CYS A 198 -5.42 -23.07 -22.51
C CYS A 198 -4.26 -23.57 -23.39
N SER A 199 -4.32 -24.83 -23.85
CA SER A 199 -3.32 -25.37 -24.77
C SER A 199 -3.48 -24.83 -26.19
N ASP A 200 -4.72 -24.49 -26.56
CA ASP A 200 -5.07 -23.90 -27.85
C ASP A 200 -6.21 -22.86 -27.68
N LYS A 201 -5.98 -21.68 -28.25
CA LYS A 201 -6.88 -20.54 -28.17
C LYS A 201 -7.59 -20.40 -29.51
N SER A 202 -8.91 -20.58 -29.50
CA SER A 202 -9.76 -20.22 -30.64
C SER A 202 -10.28 -18.79 -30.48
N ASP A 203 -9.73 -17.85 -31.25
CA ASP A 203 -10.14 -16.44 -31.18
C ASP A 203 -11.61 -16.22 -31.54
N ALA A 204 -12.19 -17.07 -32.38
CA ALA A 204 -13.61 -17.03 -32.69
C ALA A 204 -14.46 -17.34 -31.45
N VAL A 205 -14.10 -18.37 -30.69
CA VAL A 205 -14.80 -18.75 -29.44
C VAL A 205 -14.72 -17.62 -28.43
N VAL A 206 -13.56 -16.97 -28.29
CA VAL A 206 -13.40 -15.82 -27.38
C VAL A 206 -14.29 -14.65 -27.81
N ARG A 207 -14.19 -14.22 -29.09
CA ARG A 207 -14.93 -13.07 -29.62
C ARG A 207 -16.44 -13.22 -29.56
N TYR A 208 -16.97 -14.41 -29.86
CA TYR A 208 -18.41 -14.64 -29.91
C TYR A 208 -19.04 -15.02 -28.56
N THR A 209 -18.24 -15.34 -27.54
CA THR A 209 -18.78 -15.65 -26.19
C THR A 209 -18.78 -14.43 -25.27
N LEU A 210 -17.78 -13.56 -25.40
CA LEU A 210 -17.64 -12.38 -24.55
C LEU A 210 -18.36 -11.17 -25.19
N PRO A 211 -18.94 -10.28 -24.38
CA PRO A 211 -19.45 -8.99 -24.84
C PRO A 211 -18.37 -8.18 -25.58
N GLU A 212 -18.77 -7.33 -26.53
CA GLU A 212 -17.85 -6.47 -27.29
C GLU A 212 -17.08 -5.49 -26.39
N ASP A 213 -17.61 -5.15 -25.22
CA ASP A 213 -17.04 -4.26 -24.20
C ASP A 213 -16.34 -5.00 -23.05
N ASN A 214 -16.11 -6.32 -23.16
CA ASN A 214 -15.49 -7.08 -22.10
C ASN A 214 -14.02 -6.70 -21.87
N ASN A 215 -13.73 -6.20 -20.67
CA ASN A 215 -12.39 -5.88 -20.19
C ASN A 215 -11.96 -6.73 -18.97
N GLN A 216 -12.72 -7.77 -18.60
CA GLN A 216 -12.50 -8.54 -17.37
C GLN A 216 -12.02 -9.96 -17.62
N ILE A 217 -12.44 -10.61 -18.71
CA ILE A 217 -12.08 -12.01 -19.00
C ILE A 217 -11.13 -12.09 -20.18
N PHE A 218 -10.01 -12.80 -19.98
CA PHE A 218 -8.95 -12.98 -20.95
C PHE A 218 -8.65 -14.47 -21.12
N ALA A 219 -8.35 -14.88 -22.34
CA ALA A 219 -7.89 -16.24 -22.64
C ALA A 219 -6.54 -16.21 -23.34
N SER A 220 -5.58 -16.99 -22.85
CA SER A 220 -4.22 -17.05 -23.42
C SER A 220 -3.69 -18.48 -23.50
N ARG A 221 -2.75 -18.72 -24.42
CA ARG A 221 -2.10 -20.02 -24.59
C ARG A 221 -0.95 -20.15 -23.60
N TYR A 222 -0.89 -21.23 -22.82
CA TYR A 222 0.28 -21.47 -21.96
C TYR A 222 1.40 -22.20 -22.71
N LYS A 223 2.66 -21.85 -22.41
CA LYS A 223 3.85 -22.58 -22.89
C LYS A 223 4.24 -23.63 -21.85
N LEU A 224 4.40 -24.88 -22.28
CA LEU A 224 4.78 -26.01 -21.41
C LEU A 224 6.24 -25.97 -20.95
N TYR A 225 7.05 -25.10 -21.54
CA TYR A 225 8.44 -24.88 -21.20
C TYR A 225 8.70 -23.38 -21.08
N LEU A 226 9.63 -23.01 -20.21
CA LEU A 226 10.11 -21.64 -20.10
C LEU A 226 10.95 -21.35 -21.37
N PRO A 227 10.57 -20.37 -22.20
CA PRO A 227 11.34 -20.01 -23.40
C PRO A 227 12.72 -19.48 -22.99
N THR A 228 13.68 -19.51 -23.92
CA THR A 228 15.00 -18.93 -23.66
C THR A 228 14.90 -17.41 -23.52
N GLU A 229 15.89 -16.77 -22.90
CA GLU A 229 15.92 -15.32 -22.71
C GLU A 229 15.79 -14.56 -24.05
N GLU A 230 16.41 -15.08 -25.11
CA GLU A 230 16.36 -14.53 -26.46
C GLU A 230 14.96 -14.67 -27.10
N GLU A 231 14.33 -15.84 -26.96
CA GLU A 231 12.97 -16.08 -27.44
C GLU A 231 11.95 -15.20 -26.70
N LEU A 232 12.10 -15.06 -25.38
CA LEU A 232 11.23 -14.23 -24.55
C LEU A 232 11.40 -12.73 -24.91
N ALA A 233 12.64 -12.25 -25.06
CA ALA A 233 12.92 -10.87 -25.44
C ALA A 233 12.35 -10.54 -26.83
N THR A 234 12.47 -11.48 -27.77
CA THR A 234 11.91 -11.34 -29.12
C THR A 234 10.40 -11.25 -29.10
N GLU A 235 9.73 -12.10 -28.32
CA GLU A 235 8.27 -12.10 -28.23
C GLU A 235 7.75 -10.83 -27.54
N ILE A 236 8.36 -10.41 -26.44
CA ILE A 236 8.01 -9.15 -25.75
C ILE A 236 8.16 -7.95 -26.68
N GLN A 237 9.22 -7.90 -27.50
CA GLN A 237 9.40 -6.82 -28.48
C GLN A 237 8.35 -6.85 -29.60
N LYS A 238 7.96 -8.04 -30.07
CA LYS A 238 6.87 -8.18 -31.05
C LYS A 238 5.55 -7.67 -30.48
N GLU A 239 5.16 -8.14 -29.29
CA GLU A 239 3.91 -7.73 -28.63
C GLU A 239 3.90 -6.22 -28.36
N ARG A 240 5.01 -5.65 -27.87
CA ARG A 240 5.14 -4.19 -27.65
C ARG A 240 4.92 -3.40 -28.94
N ARG A 241 5.57 -3.81 -30.04
CA ARG A 241 5.41 -3.14 -31.34
C ARG A 241 3.99 -3.24 -31.86
N PHE A 242 3.33 -4.37 -31.64
CA PHE A 242 1.95 -4.57 -32.04
C PHE A 242 1.01 -3.61 -31.28
N ILE A 243 1.14 -3.54 -29.96
CA ILE A 243 0.37 -2.61 -29.10
C ILE A 243 0.66 -1.15 -29.46
N GLU A 244 1.92 -0.80 -29.75
CA GLU A 244 2.29 0.55 -30.18
C GLU A 244 1.70 0.91 -31.55
N MET A 245 1.59 -0.03 -32.48
CA MET A 245 0.91 0.18 -33.77
C MET A 245 -0.61 0.32 -33.60
N GLU A 246 -1.26 -0.54 -32.81
CA GLU A 246 -2.70 -0.43 -32.54
C GLU A 246 -3.06 0.91 -31.89
N LYS A 247 -2.27 1.38 -30.92
CA LYS A 247 -2.47 2.70 -30.32
C LYS A 247 -2.33 3.84 -31.33
N ARG A 248 -1.34 3.78 -32.22
CA ARG A 248 -1.19 4.80 -33.27
C ARG A 248 -2.37 4.81 -34.24
N LEU A 249 -2.89 3.63 -34.59
CA LEU A 249 -4.06 3.52 -35.46
C LEU A 249 -5.33 4.05 -34.78
N SER A 250 -5.53 3.77 -33.48
CA SER A 250 -6.67 4.35 -32.74
C SER A 250 -6.58 5.87 -32.61
N ASP A 251 -5.37 6.41 -32.39
CA ASP A 251 -5.12 7.85 -32.28
C ASP A 251 -5.32 8.58 -33.63
N GLU A 252 -5.06 7.91 -34.75
CA GLU A 252 -5.30 8.44 -36.11
C GLU A 252 -6.79 8.42 -36.49
N GLU A 253 -7.54 7.41 -36.05
CA GLU A 253 -9.00 7.31 -36.27
C GLU A 253 -9.80 8.34 -35.45
N GLU A 254 -9.35 8.68 -34.24
CA GLU A 254 -9.96 9.75 -33.42
C GLU A 254 -9.69 11.16 -33.98
N ASN A 255 -8.54 11.38 -34.62
CA ASN A 255 -8.19 12.68 -35.22
C ASN A 255 -8.79 12.91 -36.62
N SER A 256 -9.46 11.90 -37.19
CA SER A 256 -10.13 12.00 -38.49
C SER A 256 -11.66 12.12 -38.40
N LYS A 257 -12.23 12.23 -37.19
CA LYS A 257 -13.66 12.53 -36.92
C LYS A 257 -13.83 13.94 -36.37
#